data_AF-A0A7Y4D591-F1
#
_entry.id   AF-A0A7Y4D591-F1
#
_cell.length_a   1.000
_cell.length_b   1.000
_cell.length_c   1.000
_cell.angle_alpha   90.00
_cell.angle_beta   90.00
_cell.angle_gamma   90.00
#
_symmetry.space_group_name_H-M   'P 1'
#
loop_
_entity.id
_entity.type
_entity.pdbx_description
1 polymer ?
#
loop_
_entity_poly.entity_id
_entity_poly.type
_entity_poly.pdbx_seq_one_letter_code
_entity_poly.pdbx_strand_id
1 'polypeptide(L)'
;MTRHLKGSILFLCAFSFNSVAASTQCGALTGCEKKFCEIEYQVEKAEQYDNQYKVERLTTALKAAKENCTNEGLKDDLREKIESNEQDLAEYQADLEEAKRDDRADKIRKYEGKIEKELRKIDKLKQELTEIP
;
A
#
# COMPACT_ATOMS: atom_id res chain seq x y z
N MET A 1 8.91 -38.13 18.37
CA MET A 1 8.33 -36.85 18.83
C MET A 1 8.48 -35.84 17.70
N THR A 2 7.43 -35.70 16.91
CA THR A 2 7.35 -34.81 15.76
C THR A 2 6.88 -33.43 16.20
N ARG A 3 7.77 -32.44 16.13
CA ARG A 3 7.40 -31.02 16.04
C ARG A 3 8.25 -30.38 14.94
N HIS A 4 7.96 -30.79 13.70
CA HIS A 4 8.11 -29.88 12.58
C HIS A 4 6.86 -29.02 12.57
N LEU A 5 6.98 -27.70 12.66
CA LEU A 5 6.04 -26.82 11.99
C LEU A 5 6.60 -25.40 11.81
N LYS A 6 7.01 -25.16 10.56
CA LYS A 6 6.90 -23.90 9.82
C LYS A 6 7.72 -22.76 10.41
N GLY A 7 9.03 -22.69 10.15
CA GLY A 7 9.51 -22.39 8.81
C GLY A 7 8.98 -21.02 8.42
N SER A 8 9.72 -19.97 8.80
CA SER A 8 9.49 -18.59 8.36
C SER A 8 9.43 -18.59 6.84
N ILE A 9 8.21 -18.66 6.30
CA ILE A 9 7.95 -18.36 4.91
C ILE A 9 7.98 -16.84 4.87
N LEU A 10 9.19 -16.33 4.61
CA LEU A 10 9.44 -15.02 4.08
C LEU A 10 8.74 -14.97 2.72
N PHE A 11 7.43 -14.71 2.72
CA PHE A 11 6.69 -14.44 1.50
C PHE A 11 7.06 -13.02 1.07
N LEU A 12 8.21 -12.94 0.39
CA LEU A 12 8.66 -11.83 -0.41
C LEU A 12 7.68 -11.66 -1.59
N CYS A 13 6.45 -11.23 -1.31
CA CYS A 13 5.69 -10.46 -2.27
C CYS A 13 6.31 -9.06 -2.28
N ALA A 14 7.45 -8.94 -2.95
CA ALA A 14 7.88 -7.67 -3.51
C ALA A 14 6.95 -7.32 -4.66
N PHE A 15 5.66 -7.07 -4.37
CA PHE A 15 4.94 -6.09 -5.15
C PHE A 15 5.66 -4.79 -4.85
N SER A 16 6.52 -4.42 -5.78
CA SER A 16 7.18 -3.13 -5.79
C SER A 16 6.04 -2.11 -5.89
N PHE A 17 5.52 -1.69 -4.74
CA PHE A 17 4.89 -0.40 -4.60
C PHE A 17 5.97 0.57 -5.03
N ASN A 18 5.96 0.90 -6.33
CA ASN A 18 6.48 2.17 -6.78
C ASN A 18 5.82 3.15 -5.83
N SER A 19 6.60 3.71 -4.91
CA SER A 19 6.15 4.83 -4.12
C SER A 19 5.87 5.90 -5.16
N VAL A 20 4.62 5.97 -5.62
CA VAL A 20 4.14 7.10 -6.38
C VAL A 20 4.25 8.22 -5.35
N ALA A 21 5.31 9.01 -5.48
CA ALA A 21 5.37 10.26 -4.76
C ALA A 21 4.15 11.02 -5.25
N ALA A 22 3.13 11.13 -4.39
CA ALA A 22 1.94 11.90 -4.70
C ALA A 22 2.41 13.28 -5.15
N SER A 23 2.14 13.62 -6.40
CA SER A 23 2.58 14.92 -6.92
C SER A 23 1.72 15.98 -6.24
N THR A 24 2.35 17.08 -5.82
CA THR A 24 1.61 18.22 -5.25
C THR A 24 0.61 18.81 -6.24
N GLN A 25 0.80 18.53 -7.54
CA GLN A 25 -0.08 18.93 -8.64
C GLN A 25 -1.43 18.20 -8.64
N CYS A 26 -1.47 16.93 -8.23
CA CYS A 26 -2.71 16.15 -8.23
C CYS A 26 -3.45 16.22 -6.88
N GLY A 27 -2.92 16.98 -5.90
CA GLY A 27 -3.40 16.98 -4.52
C GLY A 27 -4.82 17.53 -4.32
N ALA A 28 -5.35 18.29 -5.27
CA ALA A 28 -6.74 18.79 -5.23
C ALA A 28 -7.75 17.82 -5.85
N LEU A 29 -7.29 16.78 -6.56
CA LEU A 29 -8.13 15.78 -7.20
C LEU A 29 -8.34 14.59 -6.27
N THR A 30 -9.45 13.88 -6.44
CA THR A 30 -9.76 12.64 -5.70
C THR A 30 -10.25 11.54 -6.65
N GLY A 31 -10.36 10.31 -6.15
CA GLY A 31 -10.87 9.16 -6.92
C GLY A 31 -10.14 8.90 -8.24
N CYS A 32 -10.89 8.58 -9.29
CA CYS A 32 -10.33 8.26 -10.60
C CYS A 32 -9.58 9.43 -11.24
N GLU A 33 -10.02 10.68 -11.05
CA GLU A 33 -9.34 11.85 -11.61
C GLU A 33 -7.93 12.01 -11.03
N LYS A 34 -7.78 11.82 -9.71
CA LYS A 34 -6.48 11.80 -9.06
C LYS A 34 -5.59 10.70 -9.63
N LYS A 35 -6.13 9.48 -9.77
CA LYS A 35 -5.41 8.34 -10.35
C LYS A 35 -4.91 8.63 -11.76
N PHE A 36 -5.72 9.28 -12.60
CA PHE A 36 -5.29 9.66 -13.96
C PHE A 36 -4.17 10.68 -13.93
N CYS A 37 -4.34 11.75 -13.14
CA CYS A 37 -3.35 12.80 -12.98
C CYS A 37 -2.00 12.25 -12.48
N GLU A 38 -2.02 11.33 -11.50
CA GLU A 38 -0.79 10.72 -10.99
C GLU A 38 -0.08 9.85 -12.03
N ILE A 39 -0.82 9.10 -12.85
CA ILE A 39 -0.23 8.31 -13.94
C ILE A 39 0.34 9.24 -15.01
N GLU A 40 -0.37 10.30 -15.40
CA GLU A 40 0.11 11.31 -16.36
C GLU A 40 1.38 12.00 -15.87
N TYR A 41 1.44 12.37 -14.60
CA TYR A 41 2.66 12.89 -13.98
C TYR A 41 3.82 11.90 -14.03
N GLN A 42 3.57 10.61 -13.80
CA GLN A 42 4.59 9.58 -13.92
C GLN A 42 5.06 9.37 -15.36
N VAL A 43 4.20 9.57 -16.36
CA VAL A 43 4.57 9.59 -17.79
C VAL A 43 5.53 10.73 -18.05
N GLU A 44 5.18 11.96 -17.65
CA GLU A 44 6.05 13.14 -17.81
C GLU A 44 7.42 12.93 -17.15
N LYS A 45 7.46 12.35 -15.95
CA LYS A 45 8.71 12.00 -15.29
C LYS A 45 9.50 10.94 -16.04
N ALA A 46 8.84 9.92 -16.60
CA ALA A 46 9.51 8.90 -17.39
C ALA A 46 10.11 9.49 -18.69
N GLU A 47 9.43 10.42 -19.34
CA GLU A 47 9.93 11.16 -20.50
C GLU A 47 11.15 12.01 -20.15
N GLN A 48 11.12 12.74 -19.03
CA GLN A 48 12.25 13.55 -18.55
C GLN A 48 13.53 12.73 -18.31
N TYR A 49 13.40 11.46 -17.94
CA TYR A 49 14.51 10.54 -17.74
C TYR A 49 14.81 9.65 -18.95
N ASP A 50 14.21 9.94 -20.11
CA ASP A 50 14.32 9.15 -21.36
C ASP A 50 14.06 7.64 -21.16
N ASN A 51 13.12 7.32 -20.28
CA ASN A 51 12.73 5.95 -19.98
C ASN A 51 11.53 5.52 -20.83
N GLN A 52 11.77 5.30 -22.12
CA GLN A 52 10.73 4.98 -23.11
C GLN A 52 9.90 3.74 -22.74
N TYR A 53 10.54 2.72 -22.16
CA TYR A 53 9.82 1.53 -21.69
C TYR A 53 8.83 1.85 -20.57
N LYS A 54 9.21 2.73 -19.63
CA LYS A 54 8.31 3.16 -18.56
C LYS A 54 7.18 4.04 -19.11
N VAL A 55 7.48 4.92 -20.07
CA VAL A 55 6.46 5.72 -20.78
C VAL A 55 5.41 4.81 -21.39
N GLU A 56 5.80 3.86 -22.23
CA GLU A 56 4.86 2.96 -22.92
C GLU A 56 3.94 2.24 -21.93
N ARG A 57 4.52 1.64 -20.88
CA ARG A 57 3.75 0.92 -19.86
C ARG A 57 2.77 1.83 -19.11
N LEU A 58 3.19 3.04 -18.75
CA LEU A 58 2.33 3.99 -18.06
C LEU A 58 1.23 4.52 -18.97
N THR A 59 1.51 4.75 -20.25
CA THR A 59 0.50 5.15 -21.24
C THR A 59 -0.56 4.05 -21.42
N THR A 60 -0.16 2.78 -21.50
CA THR A 60 -1.10 1.65 -21.52
C THR A 60 -1.93 1.61 -20.24
N ALA A 61 -1.30 1.77 -19.07
CA ALA A 61 -2.00 1.80 -17.79
C ALA A 61 -2.97 2.98 -17.67
N LEU A 62 -2.61 4.15 -18.18
CA LEU A 62 -3.46 5.34 -18.22
C LEU A 62 -4.70 5.09 -19.07
N LYS A 63 -4.53 4.51 -20.26
CA LYS A 63 -5.65 4.15 -21.14
C LYS A 63 -6.59 3.18 -20.45
N ALA A 64 -6.06 2.10 -19.88
CA ALA A 64 -6.86 1.12 -19.16
C ALA A 64 -7.58 1.75 -17.94
N ALA A 65 -6.93 2.66 -17.23
CA ALA A 65 -7.54 3.38 -16.11
C ALA A 65 -8.68 4.29 -16.60
N LYS A 66 -8.49 5.05 -17.68
CA LYS A 66 -9.54 5.90 -18.27
C LYS A 66 -10.75 5.10 -18.77
N GLU A 67 -10.52 3.86 -19.21
CA GLU A 67 -11.59 2.96 -19.68
C GLU A 67 -12.35 2.27 -18.53
N ASN A 68 -11.68 1.91 -17.44
CA ASN A 68 -12.23 0.97 -16.45
C ASN A 68 -12.30 1.49 -15.01
N CYS A 69 -11.71 2.63 -14.69
CA CYS A 69 -11.73 3.14 -13.31
C CYS A 69 -13.14 3.60 -12.92
N THR A 70 -13.60 3.15 -11.75
CA THR A 70 -14.80 3.67 -11.11
C THR A 70 -14.45 4.07 -9.67
N ASN A 71 -15.09 5.13 -9.16
CA ASN A 71 -14.90 5.54 -7.78
C ASN A 71 -15.32 4.44 -6.80
N GLU A 72 -16.43 3.75 -7.06
CA GLU A 72 -16.86 2.63 -6.22
C GLU A 72 -15.85 1.48 -6.22
N GLY A 73 -15.27 1.13 -7.39
CA GLY A 73 -14.19 0.15 -7.44
C GLY A 73 -12.96 0.57 -6.64
N LEU A 74 -12.60 1.86 -6.65
CA LEU A 74 -11.53 2.37 -5.80
C LEU A 74 -11.87 2.30 -4.31
N LYS A 75 -13.12 2.59 -3.93
CA LYS A 75 -13.58 2.46 -2.53
C LYS A 75 -13.51 1.00 -2.09
N ASP A 76 -13.89 0.06 -2.93
CA ASP A 76 -13.79 -1.39 -2.65
C ASP A 76 -12.33 -1.83 -2.49
N ASP A 77 -11.44 -1.43 -3.40
CA ASP A 77 -9.99 -1.68 -3.29
C ASP A 77 -9.40 -1.13 -1.98
N LEU A 78 -9.87 0.04 -1.52
CA LEU A 78 -9.42 0.64 -0.26
C LEU A 78 -9.96 -0.12 0.96
N ARG A 79 -11.22 -0.57 0.93
CA ARG A 79 -11.81 -1.40 2.00
C ARG A 79 -11.05 -2.71 2.15
N GLU A 80 -10.77 -3.40 1.05
CA GLU A 80 -9.98 -4.65 1.07
C GLU A 80 -8.58 -4.43 1.66
N LYS A 81 -7.91 -3.33 1.30
CA LYS A 81 -6.61 -2.97 1.90
C LYS A 81 -6.71 -2.65 3.38
N ILE A 82 -7.77 -1.98 3.82
CA ILE A 82 -8.00 -1.69 5.24
C ILE A 82 -8.18 -3.00 6.00
N GLU A 83 -9.01 -3.91 5.51
CA GLU A 83 -9.23 -5.22 6.12
C GLU A 83 -7.93 -6.02 6.21
N SER A 84 -7.13 -6.03 5.14
CA SER A 84 -5.82 -6.69 5.12
C SER A 84 -4.86 -6.09 6.16
N ASN A 85 -4.79 -4.76 6.26
CA ASN A 85 -3.94 -4.10 7.25
C ASN A 85 -4.45 -4.32 8.69
N GLU A 86 -5.77 -4.44 8.89
CA GLU A 86 -6.36 -4.77 10.19
C GLU A 86 -6.03 -6.22 10.61
N GLN A 87 -5.92 -7.15 9.66
CA GLN A 87 -5.39 -8.50 9.91
C GLN A 87 -3.91 -8.47 10.30
N ASP A 88 -3.07 -7.77 9.53
CA ASP A 88 -1.64 -7.56 9.85
C ASP A 88 -1.46 -6.94 11.25
N LEU A 89 -2.30 -5.95 11.59
CA LEU A 89 -2.28 -5.30 12.90
C LEU A 89 -2.57 -6.29 14.03
N ALA A 90 -3.59 -7.15 13.86
CA ALA A 90 -3.93 -8.18 14.84
C ALA A 90 -2.79 -9.20 15.00
N GLU A 91 -2.14 -9.61 13.91
CA GLU A 91 -0.96 -10.47 13.95
C GLU A 91 0.21 -9.81 14.71
N TYR A 92 0.51 -8.55 14.43
CA TYR A 92 1.59 -7.84 15.14
C TYR A 92 1.30 -7.62 16.62
N GLN A 93 0.04 -7.44 17.00
CA GLN A 93 -0.36 -7.39 18.40
C GLN A 93 -0.14 -8.72 19.12
N ALA A 94 -0.51 -9.84 18.48
CA ALA A 94 -0.26 -11.18 19.03
C ALA A 94 1.25 -11.45 19.18
N ASP A 95 2.04 -11.13 18.16
CA ASP A 95 3.50 -11.23 18.15
C ASP A 95 4.15 -10.36 19.26
N LEU A 96 3.61 -9.16 19.51
CA LEU A 96 4.08 -8.29 20.58
C LEU A 96 3.83 -8.90 21.95
N GLU A 97 2.64 -9.46 22.18
CA GLU A 97 2.32 -10.12 23.45
C GLU A 97 3.17 -11.37 23.69
N GLU A 98 3.50 -12.13 22.64
CA GLU A 98 4.48 -13.22 22.73
C GLU A 98 5.88 -12.71 23.07
N ALA A 99 6.36 -11.68 22.40
CA ALA A 99 7.65 -11.08 22.67
C ALA A 99 7.77 -10.54 24.12
N LYS A 100 6.68 -10.01 24.68
CA LYS A 100 6.61 -9.58 26.09
C LYS A 100 6.69 -10.75 27.05
N ARG A 101 5.99 -11.86 26.79
CA ARG A 101 6.04 -13.07 27.62
C ARG A 101 7.44 -13.68 27.66
N ASP A 102 8.16 -13.61 26.54
CA ASP A 102 9.49 -14.18 26.39
C ASP A 102 10.64 -13.20 26.75
N ASP A 103 10.33 -11.99 27.23
CA ASP A 103 11.28 -10.91 27.54
C ASP A 103 12.25 -10.57 26.38
N ARG A 104 11.71 -10.58 25.15
CA ARG A 104 12.48 -10.36 23.90
C ARG A 104 12.50 -8.89 23.52
N ALA A 105 13.31 -8.09 24.21
CA ALA A 105 13.36 -6.63 24.05
C ALA A 105 13.57 -6.14 22.60
N ASP A 106 14.33 -6.87 21.77
CA ASP A 106 14.51 -6.55 20.35
C ASP A 106 13.22 -6.73 19.54
N LYS A 107 12.46 -7.79 19.83
CA LYS A 107 11.18 -8.10 19.20
C LYS A 107 10.08 -7.16 19.66
N ILE A 108 10.03 -6.83 20.94
CA ILE A 108 9.08 -5.84 21.49
C ILE A 108 9.17 -4.53 20.70
N ARG A 109 10.37 -3.92 20.62
CA ARG A 109 10.58 -2.68 19.87
C ARG A 109 10.22 -2.82 18.39
N LYS A 110 10.53 -3.97 17.78
CA LYS A 110 10.19 -4.24 16.38
C LYS A 110 8.68 -4.23 16.15
N TYR A 111 7.92 -4.92 17.00
CA TYR A 111 6.48 -5.06 16.82
C TYR A 111 5.70 -3.80 17.20
N GLU A 112 6.14 -3.06 18.23
CA GLU A 112 5.61 -1.72 18.51
C GLU A 112 5.75 -0.79 17.28
N GLY A 113 6.94 -0.76 16.66
CA GLY A 113 7.17 0.03 15.46
C GLY A 113 6.37 -0.44 14.23
N LYS A 114 6.07 -1.74 14.12
CA LYS A 114 5.20 -2.27 13.06
C LYS A 114 3.75 -1.86 13.28
N ILE A 115 3.23 -2.02 14.49
CA ILE A 115 1.88 -1.62 14.89
C ILE A 115 1.65 -0.13 14.59
N GLU A 116 2.58 0.73 15.00
CA GLU A 116 2.46 2.17 14.77
C GLU A 116 2.45 2.52 13.27
N LYS A 117 3.26 1.83 12.45
CA LYS A 117 3.23 1.99 11.00
C LYS A 117 1.92 1.50 10.38
N GLU A 118 1.39 0.37 10.86
CA GLU A 118 0.15 -0.21 10.34
C GLU A 118 -1.05 0.67 10.67
N LEU A 119 -1.14 1.18 11.90
CA LEU A 119 -2.16 2.14 12.31
C LEU A 119 -2.16 3.40 11.42
N ARG A 120 -0.97 3.96 11.12
CA ARG A 120 -0.85 5.10 10.20
C ARG A 120 -1.29 4.78 8.78
N LYS A 121 -1.05 3.56 8.28
CA LYS A 121 -1.53 3.16 6.96
C LYS A 121 -3.05 3.05 6.94
N ILE A 122 -3.63 2.40 7.95
CA ILE A 122 -5.09 2.26 8.08
C ILE A 122 -5.75 3.63 8.14
N ASP A 123 -5.22 4.56 8.95
CA ASP A 123 -5.74 5.92 9.07
C ASP A 123 -5.71 6.68 7.73
N LYS A 124 -4.59 6.62 7.01
CA LYS A 124 -4.48 7.21 5.66
C LYS A 124 -5.47 6.61 4.66
N LEU A 125 -5.62 5.28 4.65
CA LEU A 125 -6.57 4.61 3.76
C LEU A 125 -8.02 4.98 4.11
N LYS A 126 -8.35 5.10 5.40
CA LYS A 126 -9.67 5.56 5.86
C LYS A 126 -9.93 7.01 5.43
N GLN A 127 -8.94 7.88 5.56
CA GLN A 127 -9.04 9.26 5.07
C GLN A 127 -9.26 9.28 3.55
N GLU A 128 -8.43 8.58 2.78
CA GLU A 128 -8.57 8.50 1.32
C GLU A 128 -9.95 7.97 0.91
N LEU A 129 -10.44 6.93 1.59
CA LEU A 129 -11.76 6.36 1.36
C LEU A 129 -12.88 7.39 1.53
N THR A 130 -12.76 8.31 2.50
CA THR A 130 -13.75 9.39 2.72
C THR A 130 -13.66 10.53 1.71
N GLU A 131 -12.51 10.69 1.06
CA GLU A 131 -12.27 11.75 0.08
C GLU A 131 -12.74 11.37 -1.33
N ILE A 132 -12.94 10.07 -1.61
CA ILE A 132 -13.47 9.61 -2.90
C ILE A 132 -14.98 9.91 -2.99
N PRO A 133 -15.44 10.64 -4.03
CA PRO A 133 -16.85 10.91 -4.28
C PRO A 133 -17.68 9.63 -4.43
#